data_AF-A0A7C4T0R3-F1
#
_entry.id   AF-A0A7C4T0R3-F1
#
_cell.length_a   1.000
_cell.length_b   1.000
_cell.length_c   1.000
_cell.angle_alpha   90.00
_cell.angle_beta   90.00
_cell.angle_gamma   90.00
#
_symmetry.space_group_name_H-M   'P 1'
#
loop_
_entity.id
_entity.type
_entity.pdbx_description
1 polymer ?
#
loop_
_entity_poly.entity_id
_entity_poly.type
_entity_poly.pdbx_seq_one_letter_code
_entity_poly.pdbx_strand_id
1 'polypeptide(L)'
;MNLNPCPNHKADIDAYCCGHLSPSQAASLQKHLSECNGCGRYYDALIQQDTRLTAWANSLDSRIQAGQDCLLQRLREKEVYPALASQPWPYRCIWQLAAAVILITAGFFAARLFQPAMNQEQLFAEWSQTIQPQIEQKLAAAVIQQLRPELLQIRNDLAAQMTAQINEASAQSIALSQTMNAKLIREFAEAVQTVQSRDRQVVSDALLRLEEKRLQDKRQTQKAVTSLALATGEEIARTRRQLFETRPVLSESSNTNQ
;
A
#
# COMPACT_ATOMS: atom_id res chain seq x y z
N MET A 1 9.94 -23.35 31.21
CA MET A 1 9.16 -24.41 30.53
C MET A 1 9.95 -24.82 29.30
N ASN A 2 10.16 -26.13 29.06
CA ASN A 2 10.92 -26.58 27.89
C ASN A 2 10.06 -26.43 26.62
N LEU A 3 10.49 -25.56 25.69
CA LEU A 3 9.87 -25.31 24.38
C LEU A 3 10.56 -26.12 23.28
N ASN A 4 10.92 -27.37 23.57
CA ASN A 4 11.63 -28.20 22.60
C ASN A 4 10.59 -28.97 21.75
N PRO A 5 10.39 -28.61 20.47
CA PRO A 5 9.55 -29.40 19.57
C PRO A 5 10.20 -30.76 19.30
N CYS A 6 9.43 -31.69 18.76
CA CYS A 6 9.97 -32.94 18.27
C CYS A 6 11.03 -32.65 17.18
N PRO A 7 12.23 -33.28 17.23
CA PRO A 7 13.33 -32.95 16.31
C PRO A 7 12.96 -33.15 14.84
N ASN A 8 12.09 -34.11 14.54
CA ASN A 8 11.64 -34.41 13.17
C ASN A 8 10.67 -33.36 12.59
N HIS A 9 10.00 -32.58 13.43
CA HIS A 9 8.97 -31.63 12.98
C HIS A 9 9.39 -30.16 13.12
N LYS A 10 10.56 -29.87 13.71
CA LYS A 10 11.03 -28.49 13.84
C LYS A 10 11.15 -27.79 12.48
N ALA A 11 11.80 -28.45 11.51
CA ALA A 11 12.00 -27.90 10.17
C ALA A 11 10.66 -27.68 9.43
N ASP A 12 9.71 -28.60 9.60
CA ASP A 12 8.37 -28.47 9.00
C ASP A 12 7.60 -27.29 9.62
N ILE A 13 7.69 -27.09 10.95
CA ILE A 13 7.05 -25.95 11.63
C ILE A 13 7.65 -24.63 11.14
N ASP A 14 8.97 -24.54 11.04
CA ASP A 14 9.63 -23.33 10.53
C ASP A 14 9.22 -23.07 9.06
N ALA A 15 9.14 -24.11 8.21
CA ALA A 15 8.67 -24.00 6.84
C ALA A 15 7.17 -23.63 6.72
N TYR A 16 6.34 -24.10 7.66
CA TYR A 16 4.92 -23.76 7.74
C TYR A 16 4.71 -22.28 8.06
N CYS A 17 5.44 -21.74 9.04
CA CYS A 17 5.40 -20.32 9.40
C CYS A 17 5.81 -19.42 8.23
N CYS A 18 6.73 -19.86 7.37
CA CYS A 18 7.15 -19.14 6.18
C CYS A 18 6.27 -19.38 4.93
N GLY A 19 5.21 -20.20 5.02
CA GLY A 19 4.33 -20.51 3.89
C GLY A 19 4.97 -21.38 2.79
N HIS A 20 6.02 -22.14 3.12
CA HIS A 20 6.75 -22.99 2.16
C HIS A 20 6.24 -24.43 2.05
N LEU A 21 5.32 -24.85 2.92
CA LEU A 21 4.74 -26.18 2.86
C LEU A 21 3.65 -26.27 1.78
N SER A 22 3.61 -27.39 1.07
CA SER A 22 2.49 -27.72 0.20
C SER A 22 1.19 -27.92 1.02
N PRO A 23 -0.01 -27.73 0.43
CA PRO A 23 -1.27 -27.84 1.16
C PRO A 23 -1.47 -29.19 1.89
N SER A 24 -0.98 -30.29 1.32
CA SER A 24 -1.07 -31.62 1.93
C SER A 24 -0.13 -31.76 3.14
N GLN A 25 1.09 -31.23 3.06
CA GLN A 25 2.03 -31.21 4.18
C GLN A 25 1.56 -30.29 5.31
N ALA A 26 1.01 -29.13 4.95
CA ALA A 26 0.39 -28.20 5.89
C ALA A 26 -0.75 -28.86 6.68
N ALA A 27 -1.65 -29.58 6.00
CA ALA A 27 -2.75 -30.30 6.66
C ALA A 27 -2.24 -31.41 7.60
N SER A 28 -1.23 -32.17 7.17
CA SER A 28 -0.59 -33.20 7.99
C SER A 28 0.06 -32.61 9.25
N LEU A 29 0.81 -31.52 9.09
CA LEU A 29 1.46 -30.83 10.20
C LEU A 29 0.43 -30.22 11.16
N GLN A 30 -0.65 -29.64 10.64
CA GLN A 30 -1.72 -29.06 11.46
C GLN A 30 -2.40 -30.13 12.34
N LYS A 31 -2.61 -31.33 11.81
CA LYS A 31 -3.07 -32.47 12.60
C LYS A 31 -2.06 -32.86 13.68
N HIS A 32 -0.76 -32.87 13.36
CA HIS A 32 0.27 -33.13 14.37
C HIS A 32 0.33 -32.06 15.47
N LEU A 33 0.18 -30.78 15.11
CA LEU A 33 0.20 -29.66 16.06
C LEU A 33 -0.96 -29.74 17.07
N SER A 34 -2.12 -30.27 16.67
CA SER A 34 -3.25 -30.46 17.60
C SER A 34 -3.08 -31.68 18.52
N GLU A 35 -2.32 -32.69 18.09
CA GLU A 35 -2.07 -33.92 18.86
C GLU A 35 -0.83 -33.82 19.77
N CYS A 36 0.19 -33.04 19.37
CA CYS A 36 1.46 -32.91 20.09
C CYS A 36 1.59 -31.56 20.80
N ASN A 37 1.32 -31.53 22.12
CA ASN A 37 1.37 -30.33 22.95
C ASN A 37 2.74 -29.60 22.92
N GLY A 38 3.85 -30.33 22.79
CA GLY A 38 5.19 -29.73 22.71
C GLY A 38 5.40 -28.92 21.41
N CYS A 39 5.01 -29.49 20.28
CA CYS A 39 5.07 -28.82 18.97
C CYS A 39 4.05 -27.67 18.88
N GLY A 40 2.83 -27.87 19.41
CA GLY A 40 1.80 -26.82 19.48
C GLY A 40 2.28 -25.57 20.22
N ARG A 41 2.85 -25.72 21.43
CA ARG A 41 3.40 -24.58 22.18
C ARG A 41 4.57 -23.90 21.49
N TYR A 42 5.43 -24.65 20.80
CA TYR A 42 6.52 -24.08 20.01
C TYR A 42 5.98 -23.24 18.86
N TYR A 43 4.98 -23.74 18.14
CA TYR A 43 4.28 -22.98 17.08
C TYR A 43 3.62 -21.71 17.63
N ASP A 44 2.87 -21.79 18.73
CA ASP A 44 2.24 -20.63 19.36
C ASP A 44 3.27 -19.57 19.79
N ALA A 45 4.44 -20.01 20.28
CA ALA A 45 5.53 -19.11 20.65
C ALA A 45 6.11 -18.38 19.42
N LEU A 46 6.23 -19.06 18.27
CA LEU A 46 6.65 -18.45 17.01
C LEU A 46 5.63 -17.42 16.52
N ILE A 47 4.33 -17.74 16.56
CA ILE A 47 3.25 -16.80 16.18
C ILE A 47 3.24 -15.57 17.11
N GLN A 48 3.46 -15.77 18.41
CA GLN A 48 3.57 -14.68 19.36
C GLN A 48 4.81 -13.81 19.08
N GLN A 49 5.93 -14.41 18.72
CA GLN A 49 7.14 -13.68 18.35
C GLN A 49 6.95 -12.87 17.07
N ASP A 50 6.33 -13.44 16.05
CA ASP A 50 6.00 -12.75 14.80
C ASP A 50 5.10 -11.54 15.07
N THR A 51 4.03 -11.73 15.83
CA THR A 51 3.12 -10.64 16.24
C THR A 51 3.87 -9.49 16.94
N ARG A 52 4.83 -9.81 17.82
CA ARG A 52 5.66 -8.79 18.50
C ARG A 52 6.60 -8.08 17.52
N LEU A 53 7.19 -8.79 16.56
CA LEU A 53 8.04 -8.21 15.53
C LEU A 53 7.24 -7.29 14.61
N THR A 54 6.05 -7.70 14.17
CA THR A 54 5.16 -6.86 13.37
C THR A 54 4.74 -5.61 14.14
N ALA A 55 4.36 -5.74 15.42
CA ALA A 55 4.01 -4.60 16.27
C ALA A 55 5.21 -3.63 16.44
N TRP A 56 6.41 -4.17 16.62
CA TRP A 56 7.64 -3.37 16.69
C TRP A 56 7.94 -2.68 15.36
N ALA A 57 7.81 -3.38 14.22
CA ALA A 57 8.02 -2.81 12.89
C ALA A 57 7.04 -1.66 12.60
N ASN A 58 5.75 -1.84 12.93
CA ASN A 58 4.75 -0.79 12.81
C ASN A 58 5.06 0.42 13.74
N SER A 59 5.66 0.17 14.91
CA SER A 59 6.11 1.24 15.79
C SER A 59 7.32 2.01 15.23
N LEU A 60 8.17 1.36 14.43
CA LEU A 60 9.28 2.04 13.75
C LEU A 60 8.77 2.95 12.64
N ASP A 61 7.80 2.50 11.84
CA ASP A 61 7.25 3.29 10.74
C ASP A 61 6.69 4.63 11.23
N SER A 62 5.91 4.60 12.32
CA SER A 62 5.41 5.85 12.95
C SER A 62 6.52 6.76 13.48
N ARG A 63 7.62 6.20 14.04
CA ARG A 63 8.78 6.97 14.49
C ARG A 63 9.58 7.56 13.32
N ILE A 64 9.69 6.84 12.22
CA ILE A 64 10.34 7.31 10.99
C ILE A 64 9.54 8.46 10.40
N GLN A 65 8.21 8.32 10.27
CA GLN A 65 7.33 9.39 9.80
C GLN A 65 7.44 10.64 10.68
N ALA A 66 7.34 10.50 12.01
CA ALA A 66 7.52 11.62 12.93
C ALA A 66 8.91 12.27 12.83
N GLY A 67 9.96 11.46 12.59
CA GLY A 67 11.31 11.95 12.34
C GLY A 67 11.44 12.74 11.03
N GLN A 68 10.80 12.26 9.96
CA GLN A 68 10.75 12.95 8.67
C GLN A 68 10.01 14.28 8.77
N ASP A 69 8.85 14.32 9.43
CA ASP A 69 8.08 15.55 9.65
C ASP A 69 8.88 16.58 10.44
N CYS A 70 9.58 16.15 11.50
CA CYS A 70 10.45 17.00 12.30
C CYS A 70 11.64 17.55 11.50
N LEU A 71 12.26 16.73 10.64
CA LEU A 71 13.34 17.16 9.76
C LEU A 71 12.85 18.18 8.72
N LEU A 72 11.71 17.92 8.08
CA LEU A 72 11.09 18.85 7.13
C LEU A 72 10.72 20.18 7.80
N GLN A 73 10.20 20.12 9.02
CA GLN A 73 9.93 21.33 9.81
C GLN A 73 11.20 22.12 10.09
N ARG A 74 12.29 21.45 10.51
CA ARG A 74 13.58 22.12 10.75
C ARG A 74 14.22 22.69 9.49
N LEU A 75 14.02 22.04 8.33
CA LEU A 75 14.49 22.56 7.05
C LEU A 75 13.70 23.82 6.66
N ARG A 76 12.37 23.79 6.82
CA ARG A 76 11.49 24.96 6.61
C ARG A 76 11.86 26.13 7.54
N GLU A 77 12.22 25.85 8.80
CA GLU A 77 12.66 26.88 9.76
C GLU A 77 14.05 27.46 9.42
N LYS A 78 14.91 26.73 8.67
CA LYS A 78 16.29 27.15 8.36
C LYS A 78 16.45 27.91 7.04
N GLU A 79 15.46 27.96 6.17
CA GLU A 79 15.49 28.76 4.94
C GLU A 79 15.52 30.29 5.17
N VAL A 80 15.50 30.76 6.42
CA VAL A 80 15.44 32.20 6.78
C VAL A 80 16.83 32.84 7.03
N TYR A 81 17.96 32.12 6.88
CA TYR A 81 19.29 32.71 7.07
C TYR A 81 20.17 32.63 5.82
N PRO A 82 20.59 33.77 5.23
CA PRO A 82 21.53 33.76 4.11
C PRO A 82 22.93 33.35 4.57
N ALA A 83 23.53 32.43 3.80
CA ALA A 83 24.87 31.92 4.00
C ALA A 83 25.93 33.00 3.70
N LEU A 84 26.84 33.23 4.65
CA LEU A 84 28.06 34.01 4.47
C LEU A 84 29.22 33.11 4.02
N ALA A 85 30.03 33.70 3.15
CA ALA A 85 30.93 33.07 2.20
C ALA A 85 32.20 32.44 2.77
N SER A 86 32.62 31.39 2.06
CA SER A 86 33.97 30.85 1.80
C SER A 86 35.20 31.44 2.51
N GLN A 87 36.12 30.56 2.93
CA GLN A 87 37.49 30.60 2.38
C GLN A 87 38.28 29.29 2.60
N PRO A 88 39.28 29.00 1.74
CA PRO A 88 40.07 27.78 1.77
C PRO A 88 41.47 28.02 2.35
N TRP A 89 42.06 27.06 3.08
CA TRP A 89 43.32 26.40 2.69
C TRP A 89 43.89 25.44 3.75
N PRO A 90 44.65 24.42 3.31
CA PRO A 90 45.19 23.31 4.11
C PRO A 90 46.67 23.56 4.50
N TYR A 91 47.29 22.60 5.21
CA TYR A 91 48.75 22.40 5.40
C TYR A 91 49.46 22.91 6.67
N ARG A 92 48.81 23.54 7.66
CA ARG A 92 49.50 23.92 8.92
C ARG A 92 49.51 22.86 10.03
N CYS A 93 48.75 21.77 9.91
CA CYS A 93 48.56 20.82 11.02
C CYS A 93 49.73 19.85 11.28
N ILE A 94 50.62 19.61 10.30
CA ILE A 94 51.65 18.58 10.45
C ILE A 94 52.80 19.04 11.38
N TRP A 95 53.16 20.33 11.36
CA TRP A 95 54.24 20.87 12.20
C TRP A 95 53.87 21.01 13.68
N GLN A 96 52.59 21.14 14.01
CA GLN A 96 52.15 21.26 15.41
C GLN A 96 52.21 19.93 16.16
N LEU A 97 52.07 18.79 15.46
CA LEU A 97 52.17 17.47 16.08
C LEU A 97 53.61 17.10 16.47
N ALA A 98 54.60 17.48 15.66
CA ALA A 98 56.02 17.20 15.97
C ALA A 98 56.52 17.97 17.21
N ALA A 99 56.10 19.23 17.37
CA ALA A 99 56.47 20.04 18.53
C ALA A 99 55.88 19.49 19.85
N ALA A 100 54.66 18.94 19.80
CA ALA A 100 54.01 18.35 20.96
C ALA A 100 54.75 17.08 21.46
N VAL A 101 55.23 16.23 20.56
CA VAL A 101 55.97 15.00 20.94
C VAL A 101 57.32 15.31 21.60
N ILE A 102 58.01 16.35 21.13
CA ILE A 102 59.29 16.77 21.73
C ILE A 102 59.07 17.35 23.14
N LEU A 103 58.00 18.11 23.36
CA LEU A 103 57.68 18.64 24.69
C LEU A 103 57.30 17.54 25.69
N ILE A 104 56.53 16.53 25.25
CA ILE A 104 56.14 15.41 26.10
C ILE A 104 57.35 14.55 26.50
N THR A 105 58.25 14.27 25.54
CA THR A 105 59.46 13.48 25.81
C THR A 105 60.44 14.23 26.71
N ALA A 106 60.66 15.53 26.48
CA ALA A 106 61.50 16.35 27.35
C ALA A 106 60.93 16.46 28.78
N GLY A 107 59.61 16.63 28.92
CA GLY A 107 58.94 16.65 30.21
C GLY A 107 59.09 15.33 30.99
N PHE A 108 59.02 14.19 30.30
CA PHE A 108 59.19 12.87 30.91
C PHE A 108 60.61 12.66 31.48
N PHE A 109 61.64 13.10 30.75
CA PHE A 109 63.03 12.99 31.24
C PHE A 109 63.32 13.96 32.39
N ALA A 110 62.77 15.18 32.35
CA ALA A 110 62.88 16.14 33.45
C ALA A 110 62.21 15.61 34.73
N ALA A 111 61.01 15.02 34.61
CA ALA A 111 60.29 14.44 35.75
C ALA A 111 61.03 13.25 36.41
N ARG A 112 61.90 12.56 35.66
CA ARG A 112 62.68 11.43 36.20
C ARG A 112 63.96 11.88 36.92
N LEU A 113 64.54 13.01 36.51
CA LEU A 113 65.75 13.58 37.14
C LEU A 113 65.43 14.37 38.41
N PHE A 114 64.24 14.95 38.49
CA PHE A 114 63.75 15.67 39.66
C PHE A 114 62.61 14.89 40.30
N GLN A 115 62.90 13.74 40.91
CA GLN A 115 61.96 13.07 41.82
C GLN A 115 62.16 13.62 43.24
N PRO A 116 61.47 14.70 43.67
CA PRO A 116 61.27 14.93 45.08
C PRO A 116 60.40 13.78 45.62
N ALA A 117 60.63 13.37 46.88
CA ALA A 117 59.83 12.38 47.59
C ALA A 117 58.43 12.94 47.96
N MET A 118 57.72 13.49 46.97
CA MET A 118 56.35 13.95 47.09
C MET A 118 55.38 12.79 46.95
N ASN A 119 54.35 12.80 47.78
CA ASN A 119 53.35 11.75 47.83
C ASN A 119 52.50 11.78 46.55
N GLN A 120 52.49 10.69 45.78
CA GLN A 120 51.88 10.60 44.44
C GLN A 120 50.39 11.00 44.44
N GLU A 121 49.70 10.78 45.56
CA GLU A 121 48.30 11.11 45.74
C GLU A 121 48.05 12.63 45.79
N GLN A 122 48.96 13.43 46.37
CA GLN A 122 48.82 14.89 46.40
C GLN A 122 49.02 15.51 45.03
N LEU A 123 49.99 15.02 44.25
CA LEU A 123 50.20 15.47 42.87
C LEU A 123 49.01 15.14 41.98
N PHE A 124 48.38 13.97 42.15
CA PHE A 124 47.21 13.59 41.37
C PHE A 124 45.97 14.42 41.74
N ALA A 125 45.80 14.73 43.03
CA ALA A 125 44.73 15.60 43.52
C ALA A 125 44.87 17.04 42.98
N GLU A 126 46.08 17.59 43.02
CA GLU A 126 46.34 18.94 42.52
C GLU A 126 46.22 19.02 40.99
N TRP A 127 46.73 18.01 40.28
CA TRP A 127 46.63 17.90 38.83
C TRP A 127 45.18 17.78 38.35
N SER A 128 44.38 16.90 38.97
CA SER A 128 42.97 16.71 38.60
C SER A 128 42.12 17.96 38.87
N GLN A 129 42.41 18.73 39.93
CA GLN A 129 41.66 19.96 40.19
C GLN A 129 42.01 21.12 39.24
N THR A 130 43.28 21.26 38.83
CA THR A 130 43.71 22.45 38.08
C THR A 130 43.85 22.23 36.59
N ILE A 131 44.38 21.09 36.17
CA ILE A 131 44.76 20.86 34.77
C ILE A 131 43.63 20.22 33.97
N GLN A 132 42.88 19.28 34.56
CA GLN A 132 41.77 18.60 33.89
C GLN A 132 40.71 19.55 33.32
N PRO A 133 40.13 20.52 34.07
CA PRO A 133 39.09 21.39 33.52
C PRO A 133 39.63 22.32 32.43
N GLN A 134 40.90 22.74 32.51
CA GLN A 134 41.51 23.58 31.48
C GLN A 134 41.76 22.82 30.18
N ILE A 135 42.17 21.55 30.27
CA ILE A 135 42.33 20.68 29.10
C ILE A 135 40.97 20.39 28.47
N GLU A 136 39.96 20.03 29.27
CA GLU A 136 38.61 19.77 28.75
C GLU A 136 38.03 20.99 28.04
N GLN A 137 38.17 22.18 28.62
CA GLN A 137 37.66 23.42 28.02
C GLN A 137 38.40 23.78 26.73
N LYS A 138 39.72 23.67 26.69
CA LYS A 138 40.54 23.96 25.49
C LYS A 138 40.34 22.91 24.40
N LEU A 139 40.23 21.65 24.77
CA LEU A 139 39.99 20.55 23.84
C LEU A 139 38.58 20.65 23.25
N ALA A 140 37.56 20.90 24.07
CA ALA A 140 36.20 21.11 23.59
C ALA A 140 36.14 22.32 22.63
N ALA A 141 36.78 23.43 22.97
CA ALA A 141 36.83 24.60 22.09
C ALA A 141 37.55 24.30 20.77
N ALA A 142 38.70 23.63 20.80
CA ALA A 142 39.47 23.27 19.62
C ALA A 142 38.74 22.27 18.72
N VAL A 143 38.14 21.22 19.30
CA VAL A 143 37.33 20.21 18.59
C VAL A 143 36.11 20.87 17.95
N ILE A 144 35.41 21.75 18.67
CA ILE A 144 34.27 22.50 18.12
C ILE A 144 34.71 23.41 16.98
N GLN A 145 35.85 24.08 17.10
CA GLN A 145 36.31 25.04 16.09
C GLN A 145 36.84 24.34 14.84
N GLN A 146 37.48 23.17 15.00
CA GLN A 146 38.12 22.44 13.90
C GLN A 146 37.17 21.50 13.18
N LEU A 147 36.27 20.79 13.88
CA LEU A 147 35.36 19.82 13.23
C LEU A 147 34.04 20.43 12.75
N ARG A 148 33.65 21.61 13.23
CA ARG A 148 32.41 22.27 12.76
C ARG A 148 32.36 22.50 11.25
N PRO A 149 33.39 23.00 10.56
CA PRO A 149 33.33 23.19 9.11
C PRO A 149 33.21 21.86 8.35
N GLU A 150 33.95 20.83 8.75
CA GLU A 150 33.90 19.51 8.11
C GLU A 150 32.54 18.82 8.33
N LEU A 151 31.99 18.89 9.55
CA LEU A 151 30.65 18.37 9.84
C LEU A 151 29.56 19.10 9.04
N LEU A 152 29.68 20.41 8.87
CA LEU A 152 28.75 21.19 8.05
C LEU A 152 28.87 20.81 6.57
N GLN A 153 30.09 20.60 6.07
CA GLN A 153 30.33 20.18 4.70
C GLN A 153 29.74 18.78 4.43
N ILE A 154 30.06 17.79 5.26
CA ILE A 154 29.51 16.43 5.14
C ILE A 154 27.98 16.46 5.20
N ARG A 155 27.41 17.26 6.10
CA ARG A 155 25.96 17.43 6.19
C ARG A 155 25.37 18.02 4.91
N ASN A 156 26.00 19.03 4.34
CA ASN A 156 25.52 19.68 3.11
C ASN A 156 25.64 18.75 1.91
N ASP A 157 26.75 18.01 1.79
CA ASP A 157 26.97 17.04 0.74
C ASP A 157 25.96 15.88 0.82
N LEU A 158 25.71 15.36 2.03
CA LEU A 158 24.70 14.34 2.26
C LEU A 158 23.29 14.85 1.94
N ALA A 159 22.96 16.09 2.33
CA ALA A 159 21.67 16.69 2.01
C ALA A 159 21.49 16.89 0.50
N ALA A 160 22.53 17.32 -0.21
CA ALA A 160 22.52 17.46 -1.66
C ALA A 160 22.35 16.12 -2.37
N GLN A 161 23.09 15.08 -1.93
CA GLN A 161 22.96 13.73 -2.48
C GLN A 161 21.58 13.12 -2.23
N MET A 162 21.03 13.22 -1.01
CA MET A 162 19.69 12.73 -0.71
C MET A 162 18.64 13.46 -1.54
N THR A 163 18.74 14.78 -1.67
CA THR A 163 17.79 15.56 -2.48
C THR A 163 17.85 15.14 -3.95
N ALA A 164 19.05 14.93 -4.50
CA ALA A 164 19.21 14.42 -5.86
C ALA A 164 18.59 13.03 -6.04
N GLN A 165 18.84 12.10 -5.12
CA GLN A 165 18.27 10.74 -5.16
C GLN A 165 16.74 10.74 -5.02
N ILE A 166 16.19 11.57 -4.14
CA ILE A 166 14.73 11.72 -3.98
C ILE A 166 14.12 12.29 -5.26
N ASN A 167 14.74 13.30 -5.85
CA ASN A 167 14.26 13.88 -7.11
C ASN A 167 14.30 12.86 -8.25
N GLU A 168 15.37 12.07 -8.35
CA GLU A 168 15.46 11.01 -9.36
C GLU A 168 14.42 9.90 -9.14
N ALA A 169 14.30 9.39 -7.91
CA ALA A 169 13.34 8.35 -7.56
C ALA A 169 11.89 8.83 -7.74
N SER A 170 11.59 10.07 -7.40
CA SER A 170 10.26 10.66 -7.61
C SER A 170 9.94 10.83 -9.09
N ALA A 171 10.90 11.28 -9.91
CA ALA A 171 10.73 11.37 -11.36
C ALA A 171 10.47 9.99 -11.98
N GLN A 172 11.21 8.95 -11.57
CA GLN A 172 10.98 7.57 -12.00
C GLN A 172 9.61 7.04 -11.56
N SER A 173 9.21 7.30 -10.31
CA SER A 173 7.90 6.90 -9.79
C SER A 173 6.75 7.57 -10.54
N ILE A 174 6.87 8.87 -10.84
CA ILE A 174 5.88 9.62 -11.64
C ILE A 174 5.80 9.05 -13.06
N ALA A 175 6.94 8.76 -13.70
CA ALA A 175 6.95 8.16 -15.04
C ALA A 175 6.31 6.76 -15.07
N LEU A 176 6.62 5.91 -14.07
CA LEU A 176 6.01 4.59 -13.91
C LEU A 176 4.50 4.69 -13.63
N SER A 177 4.09 5.63 -12.78
CA SER A 177 2.68 5.88 -12.49
C SER A 177 1.92 6.39 -13.72
N GLN A 178 2.51 7.30 -14.49
CA GLN A 178 1.92 7.81 -15.73
C GLN A 178 1.75 6.71 -16.78
N THR A 179 2.75 5.84 -16.95
CA THR A 179 2.66 4.72 -17.89
C THR A 179 1.63 3.68 -17.46
N MET A 180 1.57 3.35 -16.16
CA MET A 180 0.57 2.43 -15.61
C MET A 180 -0.85 3.01 -15.69
N ASN A 181 -1.03 4.30 -15.38
CA ASN A 181 -2.31 4.99 -15.52
C ASN A 181 -2.75 5.06 -16.98
N ALA A 182 -1.85 5.38 -17.91
CA ALA A 182 -2.16 5.39 -19.34
C ALA A 182 -2.59 4.00 -19.84
N LYS A 183 -1.98 2.93 -19.32
CA LYS A 183 -2.39 1.55 -19.60
C LYS A 183 -3.79 1.25 -19.06
N LEU A 184 -4.05 1.56 -17.79
CA LEU A 184 -5.37 1.36 -17.16
C LEU A 184 -6.48 2.15 -17.86
N ILE A 185 -6.23 3.41 -18.25
CA ILE A 185 -7.18 4.22 -19.00
C ILE A 185 -7.50 3.59 -20.36
N ARG A 186 -6.48 3.05 -21.06
CA ARG A 186 -6.67 2.36 -22.33
C ARG A 186 -7.49 1.09 -22.17
N GLU A 187 -7.15 0.26 -21.19
CA GLU A 187 -7.89 -0.98 -20.88
C GLU A 187 -9.34 -0.68 -20.48
N PHE A 188 -9.57 0.37 -19.70
CA PHE A 188 -10.91 0.82 -19.34
C PHE A 188 -11.70 1.30 -20.58
N ALA A 189 -11.10 2.10 -21.44
CA ALA A 189 -11.74 2.58 -22.67
C ALA A 189 -12.13 1.41 -23.60
N GLU A 190 -11.26 0.41 -23.75
CA GLU A 190 -11.51 -0.79 -24.54
C GLU A 190 -12.62 -1.65 -23.93
N ALA A 191 -12.63 -1.82 -22.60
CA ALA A 191 -13.71 -2.53 -21.90
C ALA A 191 -15.07 -1.83 -22.07
N VAL A 192 -15.12 -0.50 -21.93
CA VAL A 192 -16.34 0.29 -22.15
C VAL A 192 -16.83 0.17 -23.59
N GLN A 193 -15.93 0.26 -24.56
CA GLN A 193 -16.29 0.12 -25.98
C GLN A 193 -16.83 -1.28 -26.30
N THR A 194 -16.26 -2.31 -25.69
CA THR A 194 -16.72 -3.70 -25.82
C THR A 194 -18.11 -3.90 -25.19
N VAL A 195 -18.38 -3.30 -24.04
CA VAL A 195 -19.71 -3.36 -23.40
C VAL A 195 -20.73 -2.59 -24.24
N GLN A 196 -20.40 -1.38 -24.71
CA GLN A 196 -21.32 -0.60 -25.55
C GLN A 196 -21.64 -1.29 -26.88
N SER A 197 -20.66 -1.93 -27.52
CA SER A 197 -20.91 -2.67 -28.77
C SER A 197 -21.83 -3.87 -28.54
N ARG A 198 -21.63 -4.58 -27.43
CA ARG A 198 -22.51 -5.68 -27.00
C ARG A 198 -23.92 -5.19 -26.67
N ASP A 199 -24.07 -4.09 -25.95
CA ASP A 199 -25.39 -3.51 -25.64
C ASP A 199 -26.12 -3.08 -26.91
N ARG A 200 -25.42 -2.45 -27.88
CA ARG A 200 -26.01 -2.12 -29.18
C ARG A 200 -26.50 -3.37 -29.92
N GLN A 201 -25.73 -4.46 -29.88
CA GLN A 201 -26.15 -5.74 -30.48
C GLN A 201 -27.39 -6.31 -29.75
N VAL A 202 -27.38 -6.33 -28.42
CA VAL A 202 -28.51 -6.84 -27.62
C VAL A 202 -29.78 -6.02 -27.86
N VAL A 203 -29.67 -4.68 -27.93
CA VAL A 203 -30.80 -3.79 -28.24
C VAL A 203 -31.30 -4.02 -29.66
N SER A 204 -30.40 -4.14 -30.65
CA SER A 204 -30.77 -4.45 -32.03
C SER A 204 -31.51 -5.79 -32.14
N ASP A 205 -31.01 -6.84 -31.50
CA ASP A 205 -31.64 -8.16 -31.48
C ASP A 205 -33.01 -8.12 -30.78
N ALA A 206 -33.13 -7.37 -29.68
CA ALA A 206 -34.39 -7.18 -28.99
C ALA A 206 -35.43 -6.45 -29.86
N LEU A 207 -35.02 -5.42 -30.60
CA LEU A 207 -35.88 -4.71 -31.54
C LEU A 207 -36.35 -5.60 -32.69
N LEU A 208 -35.45 -6.42 -33.25
CA LEU A 208 -35.82 -7.38 -34.30
C LEU A 208 -36.85 -8.41 -33.80
N ARG A 209 -36.67 -8.94 -32.58
CA ARG A 209 -37.64 -9.86 -31.97
C ARG A 209 -38.98 -9.19 -31.68
N LEU A 210 -38.98 -7.92 -31.30
CA LEU A 210 -40.21 -7.17 -31.03
C LEU A 210 -40.99 -6.91 -32.32
N GLU A 211 -40.30 -6.58 -33.41
CA GLU A 211 -40.92 -6.41 -34.73
C GLU A 211 -41.47 -7.74 -35.27
N GLU A 212 -40.73 -8.85 -35.09
CA GLU A 212 -41.22 -10.19 -35.46
C GLU A 212 -42.51 -10.55 -34.71
N LYS A 213 -42.55 -10.34 -33.38
CA LYS A 213 -43.76 -10.54 -32.58
C LYS A 213 -44.91 -9.64 -33.04
N ARG A 214 -44.63 -8.37 -33.31
CA ARG A 214 -45.65 -7.42 -33.80
C ARG A 214 -46.27 -7.90 -35.11
N LEU A 215 -45.47 -8.42 -36.04
CA LEU A 215 -45.96 -8.97 -37.30
C LEU A 215 -46.78 -10.25 -37.09
N GLN A 216 -46.37 -11.11 -36.16
CA GLN A 216 -47.12 -12.31 -35.80
C GLN A 216 -48.48 -11.96 -35.16
N ASP A 217 -48.52 -11.04 -34.21
CA ASP A 217 -49.73 -10.56 -33.55
C ASP A 217 -50.69 -9.91 -34.57
N LYS A 218 -50.15 -9.14 -35.51
CA LYS A 218 -50.94 -8.56 -36.62
C LYS A 218 -51.60 -9.65 -37.47
N ARG A 219 -50.89 -10.74 -37.77
CA ARG A 219 -51.46 -11.87 -38.51
C ARG A 219 -52.51 -12.64 -37.68
N GLN A 220 -52.28 -12.83 -36.39
CA GLN A 220 -53.23 -13.51 -35.50
C GLN A 220 -54.51 -12.69 -35.31
N THR A 221 -54.38 -11.39 -35.09
CA THR A 221 -55.54 -10.47 -34.99
C THR A 221 -56.32 -10.44 -36.30
N GLN A 222 -55.65 -10.38 -37.46
CA GLN A 222 -56.32 -10.47 -38.76
C GLN A 222 -57.11 -11.78 -38.90
N LYS A 223 -56.51 -12.92 -38.52
CA LYS A 223 -57.19 -14.23 -38.51
C LYS A 223 -58.41 -14.24 -37.59
N ALA A 224 -58.28 -13.71 -36.36
CA ALA A 224 -59.37 -13.65 -35.39
C ALA A 224 -60.53 -12.76 -35.88
N VAL A 225 -60.22 -11.64 -36.51
CA VAL A 225 -61.23 -10.77 -37.12
C VAL A 225 -61.94 -11.49 -38.27
N THR A 226 -61.21 -12.20 -39.13
CA THR A 226 -61.84 -12.98 -40.22
C THR A 226 -62.71 -14.12 -39.69
N SER A 227 -62.29 -14.83 -38.62
CA SER A 227 -63.10 -15.90 -38.04
C SER A 227 -64.35 -15.37 -37.35
N LEU A 228 -64.24 -14.23 -36.64
CA LEU A 228 -65.39 -13.56 -36.04
C LEU A 228 -66.38 -13.08 -37.10
N ALA A 229 -65.91 -12.51 -38.21
CA ALA A 229 -66.75 -12.07 -39.31
C ALA A 229 -67.51 -13.25 -39.96
N LEU A 230 -66.83 -14.39 -40.17
CA LEU A 230 -67.44 -15.62 -40.66
C LEU A 230 -68.52 -16.15 -39.70
N ALA A 231 -68.20 -16.28 -38.41
CA ALA A 231 -69.15 -16.76 -37.40
C ALA A 231 -70.38 -15.83 -37.27
N THR A 232 -70.16 -14.52 -37.30
CA THR A 232 -71.25 -13.53 -37.25
C THR A 232 -72.11 -13.62 -38.51
N GLY A 233 -71.51 -13.79 -39.68
CA GLY A 233 -72.22 -14.02 -40.94
C GLY A 233 -73.09 -15.28 -40.91
N GLU A 234 -72.57 -16.37 -40.33
CA GLU A 234 -73.31 -17.62 -40.13
C GLU A 234 -74.51 -17.45 -39.18
N GLU A 235 -74.35 -16.75 -38.05
CA GLU A 235 -75.45 -16.50 -37.11
C GLU A 235 -76.53 -15.58 -37.69
N ILE A 236 -76.15 -14.55 -38.45
CA ILE A 236 -77.11 -13.71 -39.17
C ILE A 236 -77.90 -14.56 -40.18
N ALA A 237 -77.23 -15.44 -40.93
CA ALA A 237 -77.88 -16.33 -41.88
C ALA A 237 -78.80 -17.36 -41.19
N ARG A 238 -78.44 -17.83 -39.99
CA ARG A 238 -79.27 -18.73 -39.17
C ARG A 238 -80.50 -18.00 -38.63
N THR A 239 -80.33 -16.81 -38.06
CA THR A 239 -81.42 -15.97 -37.53
C THR A 239 -82.40 -15.60 -38.64
N ARG A 240 -81.89 -15.25 -39.83
CA ARG A 240 -82.72 -14.96 -41.01
C ARG A 240 -83.56 -16.17 -41.41
N ARG A 241 -82.98 -17.38 -41.44
CA ARG A 241 -83.72 -18.62 -41.73
C ARG A 241 -84.81 -18.89 -40.71
N GLN A 242 -84.50 -18.78 -39.41
CA GLN A 242 -85.47 -18.96 -38.33
C GLN A 242 -86.65 -17.98 -38.45
N LEU A 243 -86.39 -16.70 -38.74
CA LEU A 243 -87.44 -15.69 -38.92
C LEU A 243 -88.41 -16.02 -40.08
N PHE A 244 -87.92 -16.63 -41.16
CA PHE A 244 -88.77 -17.05 -42.28
C PHE A 244 -89.58 -18.32 -41.95
N GLU A 245 -89.05 -19.24 -41.14
CA GLU A 245 -89.78 -20.43 -40.67
C GLU A 245 -90.83 -20.10 -39.59
N THR A 246 -90.51 -19.19 -38.66
CA THR A 246 -91.42 -18.84 -37.57
C THR A 246 -92.46 -17.80 -37.95
N ARG A 247 -92.50 -17.30 -39.19
CA ARG A 247 -93.55 -16.36 -39.62
C ARG A 247 -94.89 -17.13 -39.58
N PRO A 248 -95.75 -16.89 -38.57
CA PRO A 248 -96.99 -17.62 -38.48
C PRO A 248 -97.83 -17.24 -39.70
N VAL A 249 -98.44 -18.25 -40.30
CA VAL A 249 -99.45 -18.10 -41.34
C VAL A 249 -100.64 -17.38 -40.70
N LEU A 250 -100.57 -16.06 -40.62
CA LEU A 250 -101.73 -15.19 -40.39
C LEU A 250 -102.50 -15.10 -41.71
N SER A 251 -103.00 -16.24 -42.18
CA SER A 251 -104.11 -16.29 -43.12
C SER A 251 -105.21 -17.10 -42.44
N GLU A 252 -106.43 -16.56 -42.51
CA GLU A 252 -107.70 -17.17 -42.08
C GLU A 252 -108.21 -16.82 -40.68
N SER A 253 -108.62 -15.56 -40.49
CA SER A 253 -109.90 -15.30 -39.80
C SER A 253 -110.49 -13.94 -40.22
N SER A 254 -110.89 -13.81 -41.48
CA SER A 254 -111.74 -12.69 -41.92
C SER A 254 -112.68 -13.15 -43.05
N ASN A 255 -113.61 -14.04 -42.72
CA ASN A 255 -114.81 -14.21 -43.54
C ASN A 255 -115.96 -14.81 -42.71
N THR A 256 -116.76 -13.97 -42.07
CA THR A 256 -118.19 -14.25 -41.82
C THR A 256 -118.90 -12.97 -41.34
N ASN A 257 -120.02 -12.65 -41.99
CA ASN A 257 -120.94 -11.50 -41.82
C ASN A 257 -120.45 -10.22 -42.52
N GLN A 258 -121.09 -9.69 -43.56
CA GLN A 258 -122.50 -9.67 -43.97
C GLN A 258 -122.64 -9.60 -45.49
#